data_AF-A0A1G2F8K8-F1
#
_entry.id   AF-A0A1G2F8K8-F1
#
_cell.length_a   1.000
_cell.length_b   1.000
_cell.length_c   1.000
_cell.angle_alpha   90.00
_cell.angle_beta   90.00
_cell.angle_gamma   90.00
#
_symmetry.space_group_name_H-M   'P 1'
#
loop_
_entity.id
_entity.type
_entity.pdbx_description
1 polymer ?
#
loop_
_entity_poly.entity_id
_entity_poly.type
_entity_poly.pdbx_seq_one_letter_code
_entity_poly.pdbx_strand_id
1 'polypeptide(L)'
;MDIFEKQQRLEAIQKIVKVRWLNVAIIVSLGLVLKINSADWAQSFEYTKIGILGVAAFGYNFIYWFFIRRPIEKISNRTLNIIALSQVVLDQIMYAFVFYFTGTVETIAFLLFYLTILVASSLYKTIGIILAGLLAVILHNGILIVEYYGLIPHIKAYQGTIWFGNSEMTRAKIIGFAFYMVVAVAFSVVLSNLIRKRETRLREEIKRSTKQAEQLFVQTKELTKTKDYLHEALEKSDKSRQELTESKKQLEVKLAEVEKYGELTTGREIKMIELKKNIKDLEDKITDLQTQIDNKK
;
A
#
# COMPACT_ATOMS: atom_id res chain seq x y z
N MET A 1 11.47 16.44 4.02
CA MET A 1 10.86 15.14 4.38
C MET A 1 9.50 15.15 3.72
N ASP A 2 9.25 14.20 2.83
CA ASP A 2 7.95 14.05 2.19
C ASP A 2 6.86 13.79 3.25
N ILE A 3 5.61 14.16 2.98
CA ILE A 3 4.45 13.90 3.85
C ILE A 3 4.39 12.40 4.17
N PHE A 4 4.68 11.56 3.18
CA PHE A 4 4.74 10.12 3.36
C PHE A 4 5.84 9.67 4.34
N GLU A 5 7.08 10.18 4.19
CA GLU A 5 8.17 9.88 5.13
C GLU A 5 7.84 10.35 6.56
N LYS A 6 7.13 11.48 6.67
CA LYS A 6 6.65 12.00 7.94
C LYS A 6 5.63 11.07 8.59
N GLN A 7 4.67 10.58 7.82
CA GLN A 7 3.66 9.63 8.27
C GLN A 7 4.30 8.33 8.73
N GLN A 8 5.20 7.77 7.93
CA GLN A 8 5.89 6.53 8.28
C GLN A 8 6.68 6.65 9.60
N ARG A 9 7.40 7.77 9.79
CA ARG A 9 8.10 8.00 11.06
C ARG A 9 7.14 8.14 12.23
N LEU A 10 6.02 8.84 12.05
CA LEU A 10 5.00 8.96 13.09
C LEU A 10 4.42 7.59 13.47
N GLU A 11 4.11 6.75 12.48
CA GLU A 11 3.64 5.38 12.69
C GLU A 11 4.69 4.51 13.41
N ALA A 12 5.97 4.65 13.06
CA ALA A 12 7.05 3.96 13.76
C ALA A 12 7.12 4.39 15.23
N ILE A 13 7.09 5.70 15.51
CA ILE A 13 7.07 6.26 16.88
C ILE A 13 5.84 5.74 17.65
N GLN A 14 4.65 5.68 17.03
CA GLN A 14 3.44 5.13 17.63
C GLN A 14 3.60 3.66 18.02
N LYS A 15 4.15 2.84 17.12
CA LYS A 15 4.41 1.41 17.37
C LYS A 15 5.42 1.23 18.50
N ILE A 16 6.48 2.04 18.54
CA ILE A 16 7.48 2.01 19.61
C ILE A 16 6.85 2.32 20.97
N VAL A 17 6.00 3.34 21.06
CA VAL A 17 5.29 3.66 22.32
C VAL A 17 4.41 2.50 22.79
N LYS A 18 3.74 1.79 21.88
CA LYS A 18 2.97 0.57 22.21
C LYS A 18 3.87 -0.54 22.75
N VAL A 19 4.99 -0.80 22.08
CA VAL A 19 5.97 -1.82 22.52
C VAL A 19 6.57 -1.46 23.87
N ARG A 20 6.76 -0.18 24.18
CA ARG A 20 7.26 0.26 25.50
C ARG A 20 6.33 -0.09 26.65
N TRP A 21 5.01 0.02 26.48
CA TRP A 21 4.07 -0.42 27.52
C TRP A 21 4.30 -1.88 27.88
N LEU A 22 4.52 -2.72 26.87
CA LEU A 22 4.85 -4.13 27.06
C LEU A 22 6.22 -4.31 27.74
N ASN A 23 7.25 -3.59 27.29
CA ASN A 23 8.60 -3.67 27.89
C ASN A 23 8.60 -3.28 29.37
N VAL A 24 7.94 -2.17 29.73
CA VAL A 24 7.84 -1.73 31.13
C VAL A 24 7.08 -2.76 31.96
N ALA A 25 5.97 -3.30 31.44
CA ALA A 25 5.21 -4.35 32.12
C ALA A 25 6.07 -5.61 32.35
N ILE A 26 6.86 -6.03 31.35
CA ILE A 26 7.75 -7.19 31.45
C ILE A 26 8.85 -6.94 32.50
N ILE A 27 9.54 -5.79 32.45
CA ILE A 27 10.63 -5.47 33.38
C ILE A 27 10.12 -5.39 34.83
N VAL A 28 8.99 -4.71 35.05
CA VAL A 28 8.38 -4.61 36.39
C VAL A 28 7.91 -5.98 36.87
N SER A 29 7.22 -6.76 36.02
CA SER A 29 6.74 -8.10 36.39
C SER A 29 7.90 -9.03 36.71
N LEU A 30 8.96 -9.01 35.90
CA LEU A 30 10.16 -9.82 36.15
C LEU A 30 10.83 -9.43 37.47
N GLY A 31 10.97 -8.13 37.74
CA GLY A 31 11.52 -7.64 39.01
C GLY A 31 10.69 -8.09 40.22
N LEU A 32 9.36 -8.06 40.12
CA LEU A 32 8.47 -8.55 41.17
C LEU A 32 8.56 -10.06 41.36
N VAL A 33 8.59 -10.84 40.27
CA VAL A 33 8.72 -12.30 40.29
C VAL A 33 10.04 -12.73 40.93
N LEU A 34 11.15 -12.06 40.57
CA LEU A 34 12.46 -12.32 41.18
C LEU A 34 12.45 -11.98 42.67
N LYS A 35 11.82 -10.88 43.06
CA LYS A 35 11.72 -10.51 44.48
C LYS A 35 10.90 -11.50 45.31
N ILE A 36 9.78 -11.99 44.77
CA ILE A 36 8.89 -12.92 45.48
C ILE A 36 9.54 -14.30 45.63
N ASN A 37 10.13 -14.84 44.56
CA ASN A 37 10.65 -16.21 44.56
C ASN A 37 12.10 -16.34 45.06
N SER A 38 12.89 -15.26 45.00
CA SER A 38 14.32 -15.27 45.33
C SER A 38 14.66 -14.23 46.38
N ALA A 39 13.76 -13.99 47.35
CA ALA A 39 13.86 -12.92 48.33
C ALA A 39 15.22 -12.88 49.07
N ASP A 40 15.79 -14.05 49.37
CA ASP A 40 17.08 -14.19 50.06
C ASP A 40 18.28 -13.93 49.13
N TRP A 41 18.20 -14.36 47.87
CA TRP A 41 19.29 -14.21 46.90
C TRP A 41 19.32 -12.79 46.31
N ALA A 42 18.18 -12.21 45.98
CA ALA A 42 18.05 -10.97 45.21
C ALA A 42 17.81 -9.72 46.09
N GLN A 43 18.76 -9.42 46.99
CA GLN A 43 18.60 -8.34 47.98
C GLN A 43 18.50 -6.93 47.38
N SER A 44 19.10 -6.69 46.21
CA SER A 44 19.07 -5.40 45.50
C SER A 44 17.66 -4.94 45.10
N PHE A 45 16.73 -5.89 44.94
CA PHE A 45 15.39 -5.64 44.43
C PHE A 45 14.45 -5.21 45.55
N GLU A 46 14.47 -3.92 45.90
CA GLU A 46 13.48 -3.33 46.79
C GLU A 46 12.20 -2.97 46.03
N TYR A 47 11.03 -3.31 46.58
CA TYR A 47 9.73 -2.96 45.98
C TYR A 47 9.60 -1.46 45.67
N THR A 48 10.14 -0.61 46.54
CA THR A 48 10.14 0.84 46.36
C THR A 48 10.93 1.26 45.12
N LYS A 49 12.12 0.69 44.89
CA LYS A 49 12.95 1.00 43.72
C LYS A 49 12.28 0.54 42.42
N ILE A 50 11.73 -0.68 42.42
CA ILE A 50 10.98 -1.21 41.27
C ILE A 50 9.75 -0.35 40.98
N GLY A 51 9.01 0.04 42.02
CA GLY A 51 7.83 0.90 41.90
C GLY A 51 8.16 2.27 41.33
N ILE A 52 9.19 2.94 41.86
CA ILE A 52 9.64 4.26 41.36
C ILE A 52 10.07 4.16 39.90
N LEU A 53 10.87 3.16 39.53
CA LEU A 53 11.30 2.96 38.15
C LEU A 53 10.12 2.66 37.22
N GLY A 54 9.19 1.81 37.65
CA GLY A 54 7.97 1.51 36.91
C GLY A 54 7.10 2.76 36.68
N VAL A 55 6.85 3.54 37.73
CA VAL A 55 6.06 4.79 37.65
C VAL A 55 6.75 5.82 36.77
N ALA A 56 8.07 6.00 36.89
CA ALA A 56 8.84 6.89 36.03
C ALA A 56 8.74 6.47 34.56
N ALA A 57 8.89 5.16 34.28
CA ALA A 57 8.81 4.62 32.93
C ALA A 57 7.43 4.77 32.31
N PHE A 58 6.38 4.46 33.08
CA PHE A 58 5.01 4.68 32.64
C PHE A 58 4.71 6.17 32.44
N GLY A 59 5.18 7.04 33.34
CA GLY A 59 4.96 8.48 33.29
C GLY A 59 5.52 9.10 32.03
N TYR A 60 6.80 8.88 31.70
CA TYR A 60 7.37 9.45 30.48
C TYR A 60 6.76 8.82 29.21
N ASN A 61 6.42 7.54 29.23
CA ASN A 61 5.79 6.89 28.07
C ASN A 61 4.35 7.41 27.85
N PHE A 62 3.64 7.73 28.92
CA PHE A 62 2.33 8.37 28.87
C PHE A 62 2.41 9.77 28.25
N ILE A 63 3.45 10.55 28.59
CA ILE A 63 3.72 11.84 27.95
C ILE A 63 3.88 11.66 26.43
N TYR A 64 4.70 10.70 25.98
CA TYR A 64 4.85 10.43 24.54
C TYR A 64 3.54 10.03 23.88
N TRP A 65 2.78 9.10 24.49
CA TRP A 65 1.49 8.67 23.97
C TRP A 65 0.52 9.84 23.80
N PHE A 66 0.47 10.77 24.77
CA PHE A 66 -0.35 11.96 24.69
C PHE A 66 0.10 12.91 23.56
N PHE A 67 1.40 13.14 23.41
CA PHE A 67 1.93 14.00 22.35
C PHE A 67 1.66 13.47 20.93
N ILE A 68 1.74 12.15 20.75
CA ILE A 68 1.60 11.51 19.43
C ILE A 68 0.15 11.42 18.96
N ARG A 69 -0.84 11.61 19.85
CA ARG A 69 -2.27 11.70 19.48
C ARG A 69 -2.62 12.96 18.69
N ARG A 70 -1.71 13.93 18.57
CA ARG A 70 -1.94 15.16 17.80
C ARG A 70 -1.98 14.87 16.29
N PRO A 71 -2.83 15.58 15.52
CA PRO A 71 -2.95 15.38 14.08
C PRO A 71 -1.64 15.74 13.36
N ILE A 72 -1.32 14.99 12.29
CA ILE A 72 -0.01 15.03 11.63
C ILE A 72 0.33 16.39 11.02
N GLU A 73 -0.69 17.18 10.65
CA GLU A 73 -0.51 18.51 10.07
C GLU A 73 0.11 19.47 11.09
N LYS A 74 -0.18 19.29 12.39
CA LYS A 74 0.30 20.18 13.46
C LYS A 74 1.71 19.87 13.95
N ILE A 75 2.27 18.71 13.60
CA ILE A 75 3.59 18.27 14.09
C ILE A 75 4.67 18.74 13.12
N SER A 76 5.60 19.60 13.55
CA SER A 76 6.74 19.99 12.72
C SER A 76 7.76 18.85 12.57
N ASN A 77 8.50 18.84 11.46
CA ASN A 77 9.61 17.89 11.24
C ASN A 77 10.69 18.00 12.33
N ARG A 78 10.94 19.22 12.83
CA ARG A 78 11.88 19.45 13.95
C ARG A 78 11.38 18.78 15.22
N THR A 79 10.10 18.97 15.56
CA THR A 79 9.46 18.34 16.72
C THR A 79 9.52 16.82 16.64
N LEU A 80 9.26 16.24 15.47
CA LEU A 80 9.32 14.79 15.29
C LEU A 80 10.75 14.25 15.50
N ASN A 81 11.79 14.94 15.02
CA ASN A 81 13.18 14.55 15.28
C ASN A 81 13.54 14.66 16.77
N ILE A 82 13.08 15.71 17.46
CA ILE A 82 13.31 15.89 18.90
C ILE A 82 12.60 14.79 19.70
N ILE A 83 11.36 14.45 19.34
CA ILE A 83 10.61 13.36 19.97
C ILE A 83 11.37 12.06 19.77
N ALA A 84 11.76 11.71 18.54
CA ALA A 84 12.53 10.50 18.29
C ALA A 84 13.86 10.48 19.08
N LEU A 85 14.54 11.62 19.21
CA LEU A 85 15.83 11.71 19.90
C LEU A 85 15.67 11.54 21.39
N SER A 86 14.78 12.32 21.99
CA SER A 86 14.44 12.19 23.41
C SER A 86 13.98 10.78 23.75
N GLN A 87 13.25 10.11 22.85
CA GLN A 87 12.80 8.75 23.06
C GLN A 87 13.97 7.78 23.29
N VAL A 88 14.99 7.79 22.44
CA VAL A 88 16.13 6.88 22.58
C VAL A 88 16.99 7.27 23.77
N VAL A 89 17.23 8.56 23.98
CA VAL A 89 18.05 9.06 25.10
C VAL A 89 17.40 8.72 26.44
N LEU A 90 16.10 8.98 26.61
CA LEU A 90 15.40 8.68 27.86
C LEU A 90 15.31 7.18 28.13
N ASP A 91 15.10 6.33 27.11
CA ASP A 91 15.13 4.88 27.30
C ASP A 91 16.52 4.39 27.74
N GLN A 92 17.59 4.95 27.17
CA GLN A 92 18.94 4.58 27.58
C GLN A 92 19.26 5.02 29.01
N ILE A 93 18.86 6.22 29.40
CA ILE A 93 18.98 6.70 30.79
C ILE A 93 18.18 5.81 31.73
N MET A 94 16.94 5.48 31.38
CA MET A 94 16.08 4.60 32.16
C MET A 94 16.71 3.21 32.35
N TYR A 95 17.25 2.62 31.29
CA TYR A 95 17.94 1.34 31.38
C TYR A 95 19.29 1.42 32.10
N ALA A 96 19.96 2.57 32.06
CA ALA A 96 21.12 2.82 32.92
C ALA A 96 20.74 2.79 34.40
N PHE A 97 19.61 3.39 34.78
CA PHE A 97 19.09 3.29 36.15
C PHE A 97 18.70 1.86 36.52
N VAL A 98 18.01 1.14 35.65
CA VAL A 98 17.70 -0.29 35.87
C VAL A 98 18.99 -1.10 36.03
N PHE A 99 19.98 -0.87 35.19
CA PHE A 99 21.29 -1.52 35.26
C PHE A 99 22.00 -1.24 36.59
N TYR A 100 21.98 0.02 37.04
CA TYR A 100 22.55 0.41 38.34
C TYR A 100 21.82 -0.26 39.51
N PHE A 101 20.50 -0.13 39.58
CA PHE A 101 19.72 -0.66 40.71
C PHE A 101 19.67 -2.19 40.77
N THR A 102 19.96 -2.88 39.66
CA THR A 102 20.06 -4.34 39.63
C THR A 102 21.46 -4.87 39.92
N GLY A 103 22.43 -4.01 40.24
CA GLY A 103 23.77 -4.39 40.68
C GLY A 103 24.82 -4.54 39.58
N THR A 104 24.71 -3.72 38.51
CA THR A 104 25.79 -3.37 37.57
C THR A 104 26.67 -4.55 37.08
N VAL A 105 27.83 -4.78 37.71
CA VAL A 105 28.82 -5.79 37.35
C VAL A 105 28.31 -7.21 37.54
N GLU A 106 27.20 -7.41 38.24
CA GLU A 106 26.66 -8.75 38.55
C GLU A 106 25.43 -9.08 37.70
N THR A 107 24.77 -8.07 37.12
CA THR A 107 23.50 -8.23 36.41
C THR A 107 23.67 -8.45 34.90
N ILE A 108 22.66 -9.09 34.31
CA ILE A 108 22.50 -9.25 32.85
C ILE A 108 21.66 -8.08 32.27
N ALA A 109 21.22 -7.13 33.10
CA ALA A 109 20.41 -5.98 32.68
C ALA A 109 21.08 -5.09 31.61
N PHE A 110 22.39 -5.21 31.38
CA PHE A 110 23.07 -4.57 30.25
C PHE A 110 22.45 -4.96 28.89
N LEU A 111 21.79 -6.12 28.78
CA LEU A 111 21.05 -6.53 27.57
C LEU A 111 19.94 -5.55 27.18
N LEU A 112 19.41 -4.75 28.12
CA LEU A 112 18.39 -3.74 27.83
C LEU A 112 18.91 -2.63 26.90
N PHE A 113 20.21 -2.33 26.91
CA PHE A 113 20.81 -1.38 25.99
C PHE A 113 20.66 -1.82 24.52
N TYR A 114 20.67 -3.12 24.23
CA TYR A 114 20.46 -3.63 22.86
C TYR A 114 19.05 -3.32 22.35
N LEU A 115 18.04 -3.36 23.23
CA LEU A 115 16.68 -2.97 22.86
C LEU A 115 16.64 -1.52 22.37
N THR A 116 17.42 -0.62 22.98
CA THR A 116 17.49 0.77 22.52
C THR A 116 18.14 0.92 21.15
N ILE A 117 19.11 0.04 20.81
CA ILE A 117 19.73 0.03 19.48
C ILE A 117 18.75 -0.51 18.44
N LEU A 118 17.97 -1.54 18.77
CA LEU A 118 16.91 -2.04 17.89
C LEU A 118 15.87 -0.94 17.63
N VAL A 119 15.43 -0.22 18.67
CA VAL A 119 14.54 0.94 18.53
C VAL A 119 15.19 2.02 17.66
N ALA A 120 16.45 2.36 17.92
CA ALA A 120 17.19 3.34 17.13
C ALA A 120 17.32 2.93 15.65
N SER A 121 17.48 1.63 15.35
CA SER A 121 17.58 1.11 13.99
C SER A 121 16.33 1.32 13.15
N SER A 122 15.16 1.33 13.81
CA SER A 122 13.86 1.58 13.19
C SER A 122 13.59 3.07 12.97
N LEU A 123 14.14 3.95 13.82
CA LEU A 123 13.91 5.39 13.77
C LEU A 123 14.94 6.15 12.93
N TYR A 124 16.21 5.74 13.00
CA TYR A 124 17.34 6.50 12.50
C TYR A 124 17.99 5.90 11.27
N LYS A 125 18.71 6.77 10.54
CA LYS A 125 19.73 6.36 9.56
C LYS A 125 21.00 5.93 10.30
N THR A 126 21.97 5.42 9.56
CA THR A 126 23.28 4.94 10.06
C THR A 126 23.88 5.78 11.19
N ILE A 127 23.98 7.11 11.00
CA ILE A 127 24.60 8.01 11.98
C ILE A 127 23.86 7.98 13.32
N GLY A 128 22.53 8.03 13.32
CA GLY A 128 21.76 8.02 14.57
C GLY A 128 21.84 6.69 15.32
N ILE A 129 21.99 5.57 14.59
CA ILE A 129 22.21 4.24 15.20
C ILE A 129 23.59 4.20 15.86
N ILE A 130 24.62 4.71 15.19
CA ILE A 130 25.99 4.79 15.74
C ILE A 130 26.02 5.68 16.99
N LEU A 131 25.40 6.86 16.94
CA LEU A 131 25.34 7.76 18.09
C LEU A 131 24.59 7.14 19.28
N ALA A 132 23.48 6.42 19.04
CA ALA A 132 22.79 5.68 20.08
C ALA A 132 23.68 4.57 20.68
N GLY A 133 24.45 3.87 19.84
CA GLY A 133 25.44 2.88 20.29
C GLY A 133 26.52 3.47 21.17
N LEU A 134 27.11 4.58 20.74
CA LEU A 134 28.12 5.29 21.51
C LEU A 134 27.57 5.78 22.85
N LEU A 135 26.37 6.34 22.88
CA LEU A 135 25.72 6.78 24.11
C LEU A 135 25.48 5.61 25.07
N ALA A 136 25.04 4.45 24.56
CA ALA A 136 24.88 3.24 25.37
C ALA A 136 26.21 2.77 25.98
N VAL A 137 27.30 2.78 25.21
CA VAL A 137 28.65 2.45 25.69
C VAL A 137 29.10 3.42 26.78
N ILE A 138 28.90 4.72 26.57
CA ILE A 138 29.26 5.76 27.54
C ILE A 138 28.45 5.59 28.84
N LEU A 139 27.14 5.38 28.76
CA LEU A 139 26.29 5.23 29.94
C LEU A 139 26.61 3.96 30.72
N HIS A 140 26.72 2.81 30.05
CA HIS A 140 27.04 1.54 30.69
C HIS A 140 28.44 1.57 31.34
N ASN A 141 29.47 1.94 30.57
CA ASN A 141 30.83 1.95 31.07
C ASN A 141 31.04 3.08 32.09
N GLY A 142 30.37 4.22 31.91
CA GLY A 142 30.39 5.32 32.87
C GLY A 142 29.88 4.89 34.24
N ILE A 143 28.73 4.19 34.31
CA ILE A 143 28.21 3.67 35.58
C ILE A 143 29.19 2.69 36.22
N LEU A 144 29.74 1.73 35.46
CA LEU A 144 30.72 0.77 35.99
C LEU A 144 31.99 1.45 36.52
N ILE A 145 32.51 2.45 35.80
CA ILE A 145 33.72 3.17 36.21
C ILE A 145 33.44 3.99 37.48
N VAL A 146 32.35 4.74 37.51
CA VAL A 146 31.96 5.57 38.65
C VAL A 146 31.73 4.72 39.90
N GLU A 147 31.10 3.56 39.76
CA GLU A 147 30.91 2.60 40.85
C GLU A 147 32.22 1.94 41.30
N TYR A 148 33.09 1.55 40.35
CA TYR A 148 34.40 0.96 40.66
C TYR A 148 35.28 1.90 41.49
N TYR A 149 35.24 3.21 41.22
CA TYR A 149 35.94 4.21 42.02
C TYR A 149 35.22 4.57 43.33
N GLY A 150 34.08 3.96 43.63
CA GLY A 150 33.31 4.21 44.84
C GLY A 150 32.61 5.58 44.88
N LEU A 151 32.46 6.26 43.75
CA LEU A 151 31.75 7.55 43.67
C LEU A 151 30.24 7.37 43.87
N ILE A 152 29.71 6.20 43.50
CA ILE A 152 28.34 5.77 43.81
C ILE A 152 28.38 4.47 44.62
N PRO A 153 27.43 4.24 45.54
CA PRO A 153 27.43 3.04 46.35
C PRO A 153 27.14 1.82 45.49
N HIS A 154 27.91 0.75 45.69
CA HIS A 154 27.70 -0.52 45.03
C HIS A 154 26.49 -1.26 45.62
N ILE A 155 25.60 -1.70 44.74
CA ILE A 155 24.41 -2.47 45.11
C ILE A 155 24.68 -3.93 44.74
N LYS A 156 24.76 -4.81 45.74
CA LYS A 156 24.95 -6.25 45.51
C LYS A 156 23.70 -6.85 44.89
N ALA A 157 23.81 -7.38 43.68
CA ALA A 157 22.69 -8.05 43.01
C ALA A 157 22.33 -9.36 43.71
N TYR A 158 23.38 -10.08 44.14
CA TYR A 158 23.28 -11.44 44.63
C TYR A 158 24.08 -11.62 45.93
N GLN A 159 23.60 -12.48 46.82
CA GLN A 159 24.41 -12.89 47.98
C GLN A 159 25.60 -13.75 47.53
N GLY A 160 26.78 -13.50 48.12
CA GLY A 160 27.98 -14.33 47.92
C GLY A 160 28.83 -13.98 46.69
N THR A 161 28.43 -12.99 45.89
CA THR A 161 29.26 -12.50 44.78
C THR A 161 30.32 -11.50 45.28
N ILE A 162 31.58 -11.76 44.92
CA ILE A 162 32.75 -10.92 45.27
C ILE A 162 33.34 -10.25 44.01
N TRP A 163 32.47 -9.88 43.06
CA TRP A 163 32.91 -9.41 41.75
C TRP A 163 33.25 -7.92 41.79
N PHE A 164 32.60 -7.18 42.68
CA PHE A 164 32.91 -5.79 42.95
C PHE A 164 34.33 -5.62 43.53
N GLY A 165 35.05 -4.60 43.06
CA GLY A 165 36.45 -4.35 43.42
C GLY A 165 37.47 -5.15 42.62
N ASN A 166 37.07 -6.18 41.86
CA ASN A 166 37.99 -6.88 40.97
C ASN A 166 38.25 -6.04 39.70
N SER A 167 39.46 -5.50 39.59
CA SER A 167 39.89 -4.65 38.48
C SER A 167 39.90 -5.37 37.13
N GLU A 168 40.15 -6.68 37.11
CA GLU A 168 40.22 -7.48 35.88
C GLU A 168 38.81 -7.74 35.36
N MET A 169 37.89 -8.13 36.24
CA MET A 169 36.48 -8.35 35.89
C MET A 169 35.83 -7.07 35.35
N THR A 170 36.08 -5.94 36.02
CA THR A 170 35.53 -4.63 35.60
C THR A 170 36.06 -4.25 34.21
N ARG A 171 37.38 -4.40 33.97
CA ARG A 171 38.00 -4.16 32.66
C ARG A 171 37.45 -5.09 31.58
N ALA A 172 37.31 -6.38 31.90
CA ALA A 172 36.75 -7.38 30.98
C ALA A 172 35.31 -7.04 30.58
N LYS A 173 34.46 -6.59 31.52
CA LYS A 173 33.09 -6.16 31.22
C LYS A 173 33.03 -4.89 30.38
N ILE A 174 33.87 -3.90 30.66
CA ILE A 174 33.95 -2.65 29.87
C ILE A 174 34.33 -2.96 28.42
N ILE A 175 35.39 -3.75 28.23
CA ILE A 175 35.89 -4.12 26.89
C ILE A 175 34.86 -5.01 26.18
N GLY A 176 34.35 -6.03 26.88
CA GLY A 176 33.37 -6.98 26.35
C GLY A 176 32.10 -6.26 25.90
N PHE A 177 31.51 -5.42 26.75
CA PHE A 177 30.32 -4.66 26.40
C PHE A 177 30.57 -3.72 25.21
N ALA A 178 31.68 -2.99 25.19
CA ALA A 178 32.03 -2.12 24.07
C ALA A 178 32.12 -2.93 22.75
N PHE A 179 32.79 -4.08 22.76
CA PHE A 179 32.90 -4.95 21.59
C PHE A 179 31.53 -5.47 21.13
N TYR A 180 30.71 -5.99 22.05
CA TYR A 180 29.38 -6.46 21.70
C TYR A 180 28.48 -5.34 21.16
N MET A 181 28.61 -4.12 21.71
CA MET A 181 27.86 -2.97 21.22
C MET A 181 28.29 -2.54 19.83
N VAL A 182 29.59 -2.60 19.50
CA VAL A 182 30.07 -2.37 18.12
C VAL A 182 29.45 -3.38 17.16
N VAL A 183 29.43 -4.66 17.52
CA VAL A 183 28.79 -5.71 16.70
C VAL A 183 27.28 -5.46 16.55
N ALA A 184 26.59 -5.14 17.65
CA ALA A 184 25.15 -4.86 17.63
C ALA A 184 24.80 -3.64 16.77
N VAL A 185 25.59 -2.57 16.85
CA VAL A 185 25.45 -1.37 16.01
C VAL A 185 25.69 -1.71 14.55
N ALA A 186 26.78 -2.43 14.23
CA ALA A 186 27.09 -2.83 12.86
C ALA A 186 25.94 -3.66 12.26
N PHE A 187 25.45 -4.67 13.00
CA PHE A 187 24.32 -5.48 12.58
C PHE A 187 23.04 -4.64 12.39
N SER A 188 22.76 -3.73 13.33
CA SER A 188 21.59 -2.85 13.27
C SER A 188 21.65 -1.87 12.09
N VAL A 189 22.85 -1.39 11.72
CA VAL A 189 23.07 -0.57 10.53
C VAL A 189 22.81 -1.37 9.26
N VAL A 190 23.35 -2.59 9.17
CA VAL A 190 23.10 -3.48 8.02
C VAL A 190 21.60 -3.78 7.89
N LEU A 191 20.94 -4.14 9.00
CA LEU A 191 19.52 -4.43 9.02
C LEU A 191 18.67 -3.23 8.63
N SER A 192 18.94 -2.05 9.19
CA SER A 192 18.22 -0.80 8.84
C SER A 192 18.37 -0.48 7.35
N ASN A 193 19.57 -0.64 6.79
CA ASN A 193 19.82 -0.41 5.37
C ASN A 193 19.11 -1.45 4.48
N LEU A 194 19.06 -2.72 4.87
CA LEU A 194 18.32 -3.76 4.16
C LEU A 194 16.83 -3.49 4.15
N ILE A 195 16.25 -3.12 5.29
CA ILE A 195 14.82 -2.78 5.41
C ILE A 195 14.50 -1.58 4.54
N ARG A 196 15.30 -0.50 4.61
CA ARG A 196 15.12 0.69 3.77
C ARG A 196 15.22 0.37 2.28
N LYS A 197 16.19 -0.45 1.86
CA LYS A 197 16.32 -0.88 0.45
C LYS A 197 15.10 -1.67 -0.02
N ARG A 198 14.62 -2.62 0.79
CA ARG A 198 13.40 -3.38 0.48
C ARG A 198 12.18 -2.47 0.37
N GLU A 199 12.06 -1.52 1.28
CA GLU A 199 10.96 -0.56 1.27
C GLU A 199 10.98 0.31 0.01
N THR A 200 12.15 0.84 -0.39
CA THR A 200 12.26 1.62 -1.62
C THR A 200 11.85 0.80 -2.84
N ARG A 201 12.27 -0.47 -2.94
CA ARG A 201 11.87 -1.37 -4.04
C ARG A 201 10.37 -1.60 -4.07
N LEU A 202 9.76 -1.89 -2.92
CA LEU A 202 8.31 -2.06 -2.80
C LEU A 202 7.56 -0.80 -3.23
N ARG A 203 8.05 0.39 -2.89
CA ARG A 203 7.46 1.65 -3.35
C ARG A 203 7.54 1.82 -4.87
N GLU A 204 8.68 1.47 -5.47
CA GLU A 204 8.83 1.52 -6.93
C GLU A 204 7.90 0.53 -7.63
N GLU A 205 7.75 -0.68 -7.09
CA GLU A 205 6.83 -1.71 -7.61
C GLU A 205 5.37 -1.25 -7.51
N ILE A 206 4.95 -0.72 -6.35
CA ILE A 206 3.60 -0.14 -6.18
C ILE A 206 3.36 0.97 -7.22
N LYS A 207 4.34 1.87 -7.40
CA LYS A 207 4.23 2.96 -8.39
C LYS A 207 4.16 2.46 -9.84
N ARG A 208 4.83 1.35 -10.16
CA ARG A 208 4.74 0.72 -11.49
C ARG A 208 3.37 0.07 -11.67
N SER A 209 2.89 -0.66 -10.67
CA SER A 209 1.59 -1.32 -10.69
C SER A 209 0.45 -0.32 -10.82
N THR A 210 0.49 0.80 -10.10
CA THR A 210 -0.53 1.85 -10.22
C THR A 210 -0.54 2.50 -11.61
N LYS A 211 0.63 2.76 -12.21
CA LYS A 211 0.72 3.25 -13.60
C LYS A 211 0.16 2.25 -14.61
N GLN A 212 0.44 0.96 -14.45
CA GLN A 212 -0.12 -0.08 -15.30
C GLN A 212 -1.64 -0.17 -15.17
N ALA A 213 -2.17 -0.08 -13.94
CA ALA A 213 -3.60 -0.05 -13.70
C ALA A 213 -4.28 1.15 -14.38
N GLU A 214 -3.64 2.33 -14.31
CA GLU A 214 -4.11 3.54 -14.99
C GLU A 214 -4.13 3.38 -16.52
N GLN A 215 -3.07 2.79 -17.11
CA GLN A 215 -3.01 2.49 -18.54
C GLN A 215 -4.09 1.50 -18.98
N LEU A 216 -4.28 0.42 -18.23
CA LEU A 216 -5.33 -0.56 -18.50
C LEU A 216 -6.73 0.05 -18.38
N PHE A 217 -6.94 0.97 -17.42
CA PHE A 217 -8.20 1.68 -17.29
C PHE A 217 -8.50 2.54 -18.52
N VAL A 218 -7.50 3.27 -19.04
CA VAL A 218 -7.64 4.05 -20.28
C VAL A 218 -7.95 3.15 -21.48
N GLN A 219 -7.20 2.04 -21.64
CA GLN A 219 -7.46 1.08 -22.72
C GLN A 219 -8.85 0.44 -22.63
N THR A 220 -9.29 0.09 -21.42
CA THR A 220 -10.64 -0.46 -21.21
C THR A 220 -11.70 0.56 -21.61
N LYS A 221 -11.51 1.84 -21.26
CA LYS A 221 -12.40 2.94 -21.65
C LYS A 221 -12.46 3.14 -23.16
N GLU A 222 -11.32 3.05 -23.85
CA GLU A 222 -11.27 3.11 -25.32
C GLU A 222 -11.97 1.90 -25.97
N LEU A 223 -11.75 0.71 -25.44
CA LEU A 223 -12.41 -0.51 -25.89
C LEU A 223 -13.94 -0.42 -25.72
N THR A 224 -14.41 0.11 -24.59
CA THR A 224 -15.85 0.36 -24.35
C THR A 224 -16.42 1.33 -25.38
N LYS A 225 -15.75 2.47 -25.63
CA LYS A 225 -16.19 3.42 -26.68
C LYS A 225 -16.24 2.78 -28.07
N THR A 226 -15.26 1.94 -28.39
CA THR A 226 -15.18 1.24 -29.68
C THR A 226 -16.31 0.24 -29.81
N LYS A 227 -16.61 -0.50 -28.74
CA LYS A 227 -17.75 -1.41 -28.66
C LYS A 227 -19.07 -0.67 -28.87
N ASP A 228 -19.27 0.48 -28.21
CA ASP A 228 -20.49 1.28 -28.33
C ASP A 228 -20.67 1.81 -29.76
N TYR A 229 -19.59 2.32 -30.37
CA TYR A 229 -19.59 2.76 -31.78
C TYR A 229 -19.92 1.62 -32.76
N LEU A 230 -19.33 0.43 -32.55
CA LEU A 230 -19.64 -0.75 -33.37
C LEU A 230 -21.09 -1.18 -33.22
N HIS A 231 -21.67 -1.06 -32.02
CA HIS A 231 -23.06 -1.39 -31.77
C HIS A 231 -24.00 -0.42 -32.51
N GLU A 232 -23.72 0.88 -32.46
CA GLU A 232 -24.46 1.91 -33.21
C GLU A 232 -24.34 1.69 -34.73
N ALA A 233 -23.14 1.37 -35.22
CA ALA A 233 -22.92 1.08 -36.63
C ALA A 233 -23.69 -0.17 -37.10
N LEU A 234 -23.75 -1.21 -36.28
CA LEU A 234 -24.56 -2.41 -36.55
C LEU A 234 -26.05 -2.08 -36.59
N GLU A 235 -26.56 -1.33 -35.61
CA GLU A 235 -27.97 -0.93 -35.58
C GLU A 235 -28.36 -0.10 -36.81
N LYS A 236 -27.48 0.82 -37.23
CA LYS A 236 -27.67 1.60 -38.47
C LYS A 236 -27.66 0.72 -39.72
N SER A 237 -26.75 -0.25 -39.78
CA SER A 237 -26.67 -1.20 -40.91
C SER A 237 -27.93 -2.06 -41.00
N ASP A 238 -28.46 -2.52 -39.88
CA ASP A 238 -29.69 -3.31 -39.82
C ASP A 238 -30.91 -2.49 -40.26
N LYS A 239 -31.01 -1.22 -39.84
CA LYS A 239 -32.05 -0.29 -40.33
C LYS A 239 -31.97 -0.10 -41.85
N SER A 240 -30.79 0.17 -42.40
CA SER A 240 -30.63 0.30 -43.86
C SER A 240 -30.95 -0.99 -44.61
N ARG A 241 -30.67 -2.17 -44.04
CA ARG A 241 -31.09 -3.46 -44.62
C ARG A 241 -32.61 -3.63 -44.64
N GLN A 242 -33.30 -3.22 -43.58
CA GLN A 242 -34.76 -3.22 -43.54
C GLN A 242 -35.35 -2.29 -44.61
N GLU A 243 -34.87 -1.04 -44.69
CA GLU A 243 -35.30 -0.06 -45.72
C GLU A 243 -35.05 -0.58 -47.15
N LEU A 244 -33.92 -1.25 -47.38
CA LEU A 244 -33.58 -1.81 -48.69
C LEU A 244 -34.48 -3.01 -49.04
N THR A 245 -34.85 -3.82 -48.04
CA THR A 245 -35.81 -4.93 -48.20
C THR A 245 -37.21 -4.40 -48.51
N GLU A 246 -37.65 -3.35 -47.83
CA GLU A 246 -38.93 -2.67 -48.11
C GLU A 246 -38.93 -2.04 -49.50
N SER A 247 -37.85 -1.34 -49.86
CA SER A 247 -37.70 -0.74 -51.20
C SER A 247 -37.70 -1.79 -52.29
N LYS A 248 -37.02 -2.93 -52.07
CA LYS A 248 -37.02 -4.06 -53.00
C LYS A 248 -38.44 -4.61 -53.19
N LYS A 249 -39.19 -4.79 -52.09
CA LYS A 249 -40.59 -5.24 -52.14
C LYS A 249 -41.48 -4.25 -52.91
N GLN A 250 -41.30 -2.94 -52.71
CA GLN A 250 -42.02 -1.92 -53.47
C GLN A 250 -41.68 -1.96 -54.97
N LEU A 251 -40.41 -2.16 -55.30
CA LEU A 251 -39.96 -2.30 -56.69
C LEU A 251 -40.55 -3.55 -57.34
N GLU A 252 -40.55 -4.70 -56.66
CA GLU A 252 -41.17 -5.94 -57.16
C GLU A 252 -42.67 -5.75 -57.45
N VAL A 253 -43.40 -5.04 -56.57
CA VAL A 253 -44.81 -4.69 -56.82
C VAL A 253 -44.96 -3.81 -58.05
N LYS A 254 -44.14 -2.75 -58.19
CA LYS A 254 -44.17 -1.86 -59.38
C LYS A 254 -43.80 -2.60 -60.66
N LEU A 255 -42.84 -3.53 -60.60
CA LEU A 255 -42.43 -4.33 -61.74
C LEU A 255 -43.58 -5.24 -62.20
N ALA A 256 -44.25 -5.91 -61.27
CA ALA A 256 -45.45 -6.70 -61.55
C ALA A 256 -46.61 -5.85 -62.12
N GLU A 257 -46.80 -4.62 -61.64
CA GLU A 257 -47.76 -3.67 -62.23
C GLU A 257 -47.40 -3.32 -63.67
N VAL A 258 -46.14 -3.00 -63.95
CA VAL A 258 -45.66 -2.67 -65.30
C VAL A 258 -45.78 -3.86 -66.25
N GLU A 259 -45.41 -5.08 -65.81
CA GLU A 259 -45.61 -6.31 -66.58
C GLU A 259 -47.08 -6.52 -66.94
N LYS A 260 -47.98 -6.35 -65.96
CA LYS A 260 -49.43 -6.41 -66.19
C LYS A 260 -49.93 -5.35 -67.17
N TYR A 261 -49.41 -4.12 -67.09
CA TYR A 261 -49.69 -3.08 -68.09
C TYR A 261 -49.18 -3.50 -69.48
N GLY A 262 -47.99 -4.08 -69.56
CA GLY A 262 -47.39 -4.63 -70.78
C GLY A 262 -48.27 -5.70 -71.43
N GLU A 263 -48.77 -6.67 -70.66
CA GLU A 263 -49.72 -7.70 -71.11
C GLU A 263 -51.03 -7.09 -71.63
N LEU A 264 -51.57 -6.07 -70.94
CA LEU A 264 -52.78 -5.37 -71.39
C LEU A 264 -52.56 -4.60 -72.69
N THR A 265 -51.42 -3.93 -72.87
CA THR A 265 -51.11 -3.18 -74.09
C THR A 265 -50.85 -4.12 -75.27
N THR A 266 -50.07 -5.18 -75.09
CA THR A 266 -49.82 -6.18 -76.14
C THR A 266 -51.11 -6.92 -76.50
N GLY A 267 -51.94 -7.26 -75.51
CA GLY A 267 -53.28 -7.80 -75.75
C GLY A 267 -54.18 -6.85 -76.55
N ARG A 268 -54.13 -5.53 -76.26
CA ARG A 268 -54.82 -4.51 -77.05
C ARG A 268 -54.29 -4.40 -78.47
N GLU A 269 -52.97 -4.45 -78.66
CA GLU A 269 -52.34 -4.41 -79.98
C GLU A 269 -52.74 -5.62 -80.83
N ILE A 270 -52.72 -6.83 -80.28
CA ILE A 270 -53.18 -8.05 -80.96
C ILE A 270 -54.65 -7.88 -81.38
N LYS A 271 -55.51 -7.38 -80.49
CA LYS A 271 -56.92 -7.15 -80.78
C LYS A 271 -57.13 -6.05 -81.82
N MET A 272 -56.29 -5.02 -81.84
CA MET A 272 -56.27 -3.97 -82.86
C MET A 272 -55.84 -4.51 -84.23
N ILE A 273 -54.85 -5.39 -84.27
CA ILE A 273 -54.44 -6.08 -85.51
C ILE A 273 -55.58 -6.95 -86.04
N GLU A 274 -56.26 -7.69 -85.16
CA GLU A 274 -57.43 -8.50 -85.49
C GLU A 274 -58.58 -7.63 -86.01
N LEU A 275 -58.88 -6.50 -85.35
CA LEU A 275 -59.88 -5.53 -85.81
C LEU A 275 -59.50 -4.92 -87.16
N LYS A 276 -58.24 -4.53 -87.38
CA LYS A 276 -57.78 -4.02 -88.68
C LYS A 276 -57.94 -5.05 -89.78
N LYS A 277 -57.66 -6.33 -89.49
CA LYS A 277 -57.89 -7.42 -90.43
C LYS A 277 -59.37 -7.57 -90.75
N ASN A 278 -60.24 -7.54 -89.73
CA ASN A 278 -61.69 -7.61 -89.92
C ASN A 278 -62.24 -6.40 -90.71
N ILE A 279 -61.74 -5.19 -90.46
CA ILE A 279 -62.11 -3.99 -91.21
C ILE A 279 -61.68 -4.16 -92.68
N LYS A 280 -60.46 -4.62 -92.93
CA LYS A 280 -59.98 -4.87 -94.29
C LYS A 280 -60.83 -5.91 -95.02
N ASP A 281 -61.16 -7.03 -94.36
CA ASP A 281 -62.04 -8.05 -94.93
C ASP A 281 -63.46 -7.51 -95.22
N LEU A 282 -63.96 -6.57 -94.40
CA LEU A 282 -65.23 -5.87 -94.64
C LEU A 282 -65.14 -4.86 -95.79
N GLU A 283 -64.04 -4.10 -95.88
CA GLU A 283 -63.76 -3.19 -96.99
C GLU A 283 -63.67 -3.95 -98.32
N ASP A 284 -62.96 -5.08 -98.35
CA ASP A 284 -62.86 -5.95 -99.53
C ASP A 284 -64.25 -6.46 -99.94
N LYS A 285 -65.10 -6.85 -98.99
CA LYS A 285 -66.51 -7.23 -99.25
C LYS A 285 -67.37 -6.07 -99.76
N ILE A 286 -67.22 -4.86 -99.20
CA ILE A 286 -67.95 -3.68 -99.67
C ILE A 286 -67.51 -3.32 -101.09
N THR A 287 -66.21 -3.41 -101.37
CA THR A 287 -65.64 -3.15 -102.69
C THR A 287 -66.17 -4.18 -103.69
N ASP A 288 -66.19 -5.47 -103.34
CA ASP A 288 -66.78 -6.53 -104.18
C ASP A 288 -68.28 -6.29 -104.43
N LEU A 289 -69.04 -5.87 -103.41
CA LEU A 289 -70.44 -5.48 -103.55
C LEU A 289 -70.64 -4.23 -104.42
N GLN A 290 -69.76 -3.22 -104.33
CA GLN A 290 -69.78 -2.05 -105.21
C GLN A 290 -69.43 -2.44 -106.66
N THR A 291 -68.49 -3.36 -106.85
CA THR A 291 -68.17 -3.92 -108.17
C THR A 291 -69.36 -4.71 -108.76
N GLN A 292 -70.14 -5.40 -107.91
CA GLN A 292 -71.39 -6.05 -108.31
C GLN A 292 -72.54 -5.06 -108.63
N ILE A 293 -72.53 -3.87 -108.01
CA ILE A 293 -73.49 -2.79 -108.29
C ILE A 293 -73.13 -2.05 -109.59
N ASP A 294 -71.85 -1.77 -109.82
CA ASP A 294 -71.38 -1.08 -111.03
C ASP A 294 -71.50 -1.97 -112.29
N ASN A 295 -71.43 -3.31 -112.14
CA ASN A 295 -71.73 -4.27 -113.22
C ASN A 295 -73.24 -4.48 -113.50
N LYS A 296 -74.12 -3.74 -112.82
CA LYS A 296 -75.58 -3.78 -113.02
C LYS A 296 -76.15 -2.54 -113.72
N LYS A 297 -75.29 -1.67 -114.24
CA LYS A 297 -75.64 -0.55 -115.15
C LYS A 297 -75.06 -0.80 -116.54
#